data_AF-A0A9D5EY22-F1
#
_entry.id   AF-A0A9D5EY22-F1
#
_cell.length_a   1.000
_cell.length_b   1.000
_cell.length_c   1.000
_cell.angle_alpha   90.00
_cell.angle_beta   90.00
_cell.angle_gamma   90.00
#
_symmetry.space_group_name_H-M   'P 1'
#
loop_
_entity.id
_entity.type
_entity.pdbx_description
1 polymer ?
#
loop_
_entity_poly.entity_id
_entity_poly.type
_entity_poly.pdbx_seq_one_letter_code
_entity_poly.pdbx_strand_id
1 'polypeptide(L)'
;MTTPKMCRSIAALSLTFGLFFALPGCAPKPAANKGDKKDKDKDKKDGTNPNPIANPNPTPEIKTPEKIDTKAGVGKDAVDFLSAVGAQAAKASQLSSGFVKLIGLPVVFDSDKAKGYSSDSAEAWLRAVGAKFSGMGPMAESSQAGDVAVFRGNFTGGTYFLRMVREGDGWKVDWLSLSSVASTSGTVTVGGVAATADAMLQVFAASAIVGAICDKDAMPHDQRIAAVAAGLTPALRKSWATPFDGDKAKGYDYSPGQLGLKMGEIGTGAESVSVLPAGDSTFKVEVTKSGGAKATYTLKLVKGASLGQWLVESISP
;
A
#
# COMPACT_ATOMS: atom_id res chain seq x y z
N MET A 1 25.51 -26.29 -49.90
CA MET A 1 25.22 -24.99 -49.25
C MET A 1 24.25 -24.24 -50.14
N THR A 2 22.99 -24.22 -49.74
CA THR A 2 21.85 -23.75 -50.56
C THR A 2 20.93 -22.96 -49.65
N THR A 3 20.86 -21.66 -49.88
CA THR A 3 19.96 -20.70 -49.21
C THR A 3 18.53 -20.86 -49.71
N PRO A 4 17.50 -20.78 -48.85
CA PRO A 4 16.15 -20.47 -49.29
C PRO A 4 15.77 -19.02 -49.02
N LYS A 5 14.98 -18.50 -49.97
CA LYS A 5 14.53 -17.13 -50.17
C LYS A 5 13.35 -16.75 -49.26
N MET A 6 13.22 -15.43 -49.08
CA MET A 6 12.10 -14.70 -48.49
C MET A 6 10.72 -15.15 -48.99
N CYS A 7 9.72 -15.10 -48.10
CA CYS A 7 8.33 -14.82 -48.44
C CYS A 7 7.80 -13.72 -47.53
N ARG A 8 7.49 -12.56 -48.13
CA ARG A 8 6.72 -11.47 -47.53
C ARG A 8 5.23 -11.80 -47.72
N SER A 9 4.43 -11.64 -46.68
CA SER A 9 2.98 -11.53 -46.81
C SER A 9 2.54 -10.18 -46.27
N ILE A 10 2.07 -9.33 -47.18
CA ILE A 10 1.30 -8.12 -46.91
C ILE A 10 -0.17 -8.55 -47.02
N ALA A 11 -0.98 -8.25 -46.00
CA ALA A 11 -2.43 -8.17 -46.16
C ALA A 11 -2.93 -6.96 -45.38
N ALA A 12 -3.65 -6.11 -46.10
CA ALA A 12 -4.18 -4.82 -45.66
C ALA A 12 -5.67 -4.93 -45.30
N LEU A 13 -6.10 -3.93 -44.52
CA LEU A 13 -7.45 -3.37 -44.36
C LEU A 13 -8.59 -4.26 -43.83
N SER A 14 -9.18 -3.83 -42.71
CA SER A 14 -10.53 -3.28 -42.76
C SER A 14 -10.76 -2.22 -41.68
N LEU A 15 -11.14 -1.02 -42.13
CA LEU A 15 -11.77 0.03 -41.35
C LEU A 15 -13.25 -0.34 -41.17
N THR A 16 -13.80 -0.23 -39.96
CA THR A 16 -15.23 0.03 -39.77
C THR A 16 -15.47 1.02 -38.64
N PHE A 17 -16.45 1.87 -38.91
CA PHE A 17 -16.88 3.07 -38.21
C PHE A 17 -17.50 2.80 -36.82
N GLY A 18 -17.18 3.70 -35.89
CA GLY A 18 -18.10 4.49 -35.04
C GLY A 18 -19.28 3.85 -34.32
N LEU A 19 -19.39 4.13 -33.01
CA LEU A 19 -20.61 4.67 -32.42
C LEU A 19 -20.32 5.44 -31.11
N PHE A 20 -20.64 6.73 -31.12
CA PHE A 20 -20.80 7.61 -29.95
C PHE A 20 -22.18 7.36 -29.32
N PHE A 21 -22.26 7.12 -28.01
CA PHE A 21 -23.38 7.42 -27.12
C PHE A 21 -22.85 7.31 -25.67
N ALA A 22 -23.26 8.05 -24.66
CA ALA A 22 -23.82 9.37 -24.47
C ALA A 22 -23.69 9.59 -22.94
N LEU A 23 -23.24 10.77 -22.52
CA LEU A 23 -23.23 11.19 -21.11
C LEU A 23 -24.68 11.34 -20.61
N PRO A 24 -25.06 10.87 -19.41
CA PRO A 24 -26.27 11.35 -18.76
C PRO A 24 -26.00 12.76 -18.19
N GLY A 25 -26.66 13.73 -18.82
CA GLY A 25 -26.61 15.14 -18.48
C GLY A 25 -27.39 15.51 -17.22
N CYS A 26 -27.03 16.69 -16.74
CA CYS A 26 -27.67 17.50 -15.72
C CYS A 26 -29.18 17.66 -15.92
N ALA A 27 -29.96 17.47 -14.85
CA ALA A 27 -31.33 17.95 -14.78
C ALA A 27 -31.39 19.40 -14.24
N PRO A 28 -32.34 20.23 -14.72
CA PRO A 28 -32.38 21.67 -14.48
C PRO A 28 -33.13 22.07 -13.21
N LYS A 29 -32.76 23.25 -12.68
CA LYS A 29 -33.53 24.04 -11.70
C LYS A 29 -34.88 24.49 -12.29
N PRO A 30 -35.95 24.54 -11.49
CA PRO A 30 -37.05 25.46 -11.73
C PRO A 30 -37.01 26.66 -10.77
N ALA A 31 -37.37 27.82 -11.32
CA ALA A 31 -37.58 29.08 -10.62
C ALA A 31 -39.01 29.21 -10.07
N ALA A 32 -39.16 30.11 -9.11
CA ALA A 32 -40.37 30.42 -8.34
C ALA A 32 -41.49 31.13 -9.13
N ASN A 33 -42.76 30.92 -8.74
CA ASN A 33 -43.65 32.05 -8.41
C ASN A 33 -44.94 31.68 -7.65
N LYS A 34 -45.44 32.70 -6.95
CA LYS A 34 -46.56 32.84 -5.99
C LYS A 34 -47.97 32.53 -6.52
N GLY A 35 -48.91 32.25 -5.61
CA GLY A 35 -50.31 32.71 -5.74
C GLY A 35 -51.42 31.85 -5.10
N ASP A 36 -51.73 32.13 -3.83
CA ASP A 36 -52.98 31.99 -3.04
C ASP A 36 -54.22 31.20 -3.54
N LYS A 37 -54.75 30.29 -2.70
CA LYS A 37 -56.02 30.46 -1.93
C LYS A 37 -56.39 29.25 -1.04
N LYS A 38 -56.66 29.55 0.25
CA LYS A 38 -57.67 29.04 1.22
C LYS A 38 -58.53 27.82 0.82
N ASP A 39 -58.84 26.84 1.68
CA ASP A 39 -59.42 26.96 3.04
C ASP A 39 -59.48 25.61 3.79
N LYS A 40 -59.58 25.71 5.13
CA LYS A 40 -60.23 24.84 6.14
C LYS A 40 -59.53 23.63 6.81
N ASP A 41 -59.41 23.84 8.13
CA ASP A 41 -59.82 22.99 9.26
C ASP A 41 -58.86 21.94 9.89
N LYS A 42 -58.50 22.30 11.13
CA LYS A 42 -58.55 21.54 12.40
C LYS A 42 -57.35 20.65 12.84
N ASP A 43 -56.82 21.09 13.99
CA ASP A 43 -56.52 20.32 15.21
C ASP A 43 -55.55 19.13 15.18
N LYS A 44 -54.31 19.34 15.65
CA LYS A 44 -53.79 18.87 16.98
C LYS A 44 -52.25 18.83 17.06
N LYS A 45 -51.77 19.06 18.29
CA LYS A 45 -50.44 18.78 18.92
C LYS A 45 -49.65 17.66 18.20
N ASP A 46 -48.33 17.69 18.07
CA ASP A 46 -47.32 17.65 19.14
C ASP A 46 -45.91 17.58 18.51
N GLY A 47 -44.87 17.78 19.31
CA GLY A 47 -43.50 18.09 18.90
C GLY A 47 -42.80 17.15 17.90
N THR A 48 -41.88 17.74 17.14
CA THR A 48 -40.90 16.99 16.34
C THR A 48 -39.53 17.64 16.46
N ASN A 49 -38.65 16.89 17.12
CA ASN A 49 -37.20 17.09 17.13
C ASN A 49 -36.68 17.14 15.68
N PRO A 50 -35.74 18.03 15.31
CA PRO A 50 -35.14 17.98 13.98
C PRO A 50 -34.31 16.69 13.87
N ASN A 51 -34.77 15.81 13.00
CA ASN A 51 -34.06 14.58 12.64
C ASN A 51 -32.68 14.97 12.06
N PRO A 52 -31.56 14.43 12.56
CA PRO A 52 -30.26 14.63 11.92
C PRO A 52 -30.31 14.01 10.53
N ILE A 53 -30.04 14.82 9.51
CA ILE A 53 -29.82 14.33 8.16
C ILE A 53 -28.64 13.37 8.23
N ALA A 54 -28.90 12.08 8.02
CA ALA A 54 -27.86 11.07 7.96
C ALA A 54 -26.88 11.44 6.83
N ASN A 55 -25.64 11.72 7.20
CA ASN A 55 -24.57 11.96 6.25
C ASN A 55 -24.30 10.63 5.51
N PRO A 56 -24.51 10.55 4.18
CA PRO A 56 -24.40 9.28 3.44
C PRO A 56 -22.96 8.80 3.27
N ASN A 57 -21.98 9.50 3.84
CA ASN A 57 -20.59 9.07 3.88
C ASN A 57 -20.10 9.11 5.34
N PRO A 58 -20.29 8.02 6.12
CA PRO A 58 -19.68 7.94 7.43
C PRO A 58 -18.17 8.00 7.24
N THR A 59 -17.54 9.01 7.84
CA THR A 59 -16.10 9.02 8.00
C THR A 59 -15.73 7.72 8.74
N PRO A 60 -14.77 6.91 8.27
CA PRO A 60 -14.41 5.67 8.93
C PRO A 60 -14.14 5.94 10.41
N GLU A 61 -14.85 5.25 11.30
CA GLU A 61 -14.74 5.46 12.73
C GLU A 61 -13.36 4.97 13.19
N ILE A 62 -12.49 5.93 13.54
CA ILE A 62 -11.11 5.63 13.95
C ILE A 62 -11.11 5.23 15.43
N LYS A 63 -11.18 3.93 15.69
CA LYS A 63 -11.13 3.36 17.05
C LYS A 63 -9.71 3.41 17.63
N THR A 64 -9.62 3.47 18.96
CA THR A 64 -8.36 3.34 19.69
C THR A 64 -7.65 2.04 19.31
N PRO A 65 -6.32 2.06 19.10
CA PRO A 65 -5.57 0.84 18.82
C PRO A 65 -5.72 -0.24 19.89
N GLU A 66 -6.07 -1.45 19.45
CA GLU A 66 -6.16 -2.63 20.32
C GLU A 66 -5.08 -3.65 19.98
N LYS A 67 -4.55 -4.34 21.01
CA LYS A 67 -3.64 -5.48 20.82
C LYS A 67 -4.41 -6.64 20.20
N ILE A 68 -3.83 -7.29 19.21
CA ILE A 68 -4.49 -8.35 18.44
C ILE A 68 -4.20 -9.73 19.07
N ASP A 69 -5.23 -10.57 19.19
CA ASP A 69 -5.07 -11.99 19.48
C ASP A 69 -4.58 -12.73 18.22
N THR A 70 -3.40 -13.34 18.29
CA THR A 70 -2.80 -14.06 17.17
C THR A 70 -3.45 -15.42 16.87
N LYS A 71 -4.40 -15.86 17.70
CA LYS A 71 -5.11 -17.15 17.54
C LYS A 71 -6.51 -17.01 16.96
N ALA A 72 -7.01 -15.78 16.80
CA ALA A 72 -8.36 -15.51 16.28
C ALA A 72 -8.38 -14.30 15.35
N GLY A 73 -9.47 -14.17 14.56
CA GLY A 73 -9.71 -13.02 13.68
C GLY A 73 -8.53 -12.68 12.77
N VAL A 74 -8.26 -11.38 12.62
CA VAL A 74 -7.16 -10.87 11.78
C VAL A 74 -5.77 -11.35 12.21
N GLY A 75 -5.57 -11.63 13.50
CA GLY A 75 -4.30 -12.15 14.00
C GLY A 75 -4.05 -13.58 13.52
N LYS A 76 -5.09 -14.42 13.51
CA LYS A 76 -4.99 -15.76 12.91
C LYS A 76 -4.74 -15.68 11.40
N ASP A 77 -5.49 -14.84 10.69
CA ASP A 77 -5.33 -14.67 9.23
C ASP A 77 -3.92 -14.20 8.86
N ALA A 78 -3.33 -13.30 9.66
CA ALA A 78 -1.96 -12.85 9.50
C ALA A 78 -0.94 -13.98 9.73
N VAL A 79 -1.11 -14.77 10.80
CA VAL A 79 -0.23 -15.92 11.10
C VAL A 79 -0.34 -16.99 10.01
N ASP A 80 -1.55 -17.31 9.55
CA ASP A 80 -1.78 -18.27 8.46
C ASP A 80 -1.12 -17.78 7.16
N PHE A 81 -1.26 -16.49 6.82
CA PHE A 81 -0.61 -15.91 5.65
C PHE A 81 0.92 -15.96 5.75
N LEU A 82 1.51 -15.51 6.85
CA LEU A 82 2.97 -15.55 7.04
C LEU A 82 3.52 -16.98 6.99
N SER A 83 2.78 -17.94 7.56
CA SER A 83 3.10 -19.36 7.46
C SER A 83 3.06 -19.85 6.00
N ALA A 84 2.04 -19.44 5.24
CA ALA A 84 1.94 -19.75 3.82
C ALA A 84 3.06 -19.08 2.99
N VAL A 85 3.51 -17.88 3.36
CA VAL A 85 4.67 -17.22 2.73
C VAL A 85 5.94 -18.03 2.97
N GLY A 86 6.24 -18.42 4.21
CA GLY A 86 7.41 -19.26 4.52
C GLY A 86 7.36 -20.64 3.85
N ALA A 87 6.16 -21.20 3.69
CA ALA A 87 5.93 -22.43 2.95
C ALA A 87 5.89 -22.23 1.41
N GLN A 88 6.08 -21.00 0.92
CA GLN A 88 5.98 -20.63 -0.50
C GLN A 88 4.64 -21.01 -1.17
N ALA A 89 3.58 -21.09 -0.37
CA ALA A 89 2.23 -21.51 -0.76
C ALA A 89 1.23 -20.34 -0.77
N ALA A 90 1.62 -19.14 -0.32
CA ALA A 90 0.78 -17.96 -0.32
C ALA A 90 0.29 -17.60 -1.75
N LYS A 91 -0.94 -17.09 -1.82
CA LYS A 91 -1.67 -16.85 -3.07
C LYS A 91 -2.01 -15.39 -3.27
N ALA A 92 -2.11 -14.96 -4.52
CA ALA A 92 -2.49 -13.59 -4.86
C ALA A 92 -3.90 -13.24 -4.34
N SER A 93 -4.79 -14.23 -4.18
CA SER A 93 -6.13 -14.05 -3.61
C SER A 93 -6.14 -13.67 -2.12
N GLN A 94 -5.02 -13.82 -1.41
CA GLN A 94 -4.87 -13.39 -0.02
C GLN A 94 -4.42 -11.92 0.09
N LEU A 95 -4.02 -11.32 -1.02
CA LEU A 95 -3.56 -9.95 -1.10
C LEU A 95 -4.73 -9.01 -1.42
N SER A 96 -4.60 -7.75 -1.03
CA SER A 96 -5.53 -6.70 -1.40
C SER A 96 -5.45 -6.41 -2.90
N SER A 97 -6.54 -5.92 -3.47
CA SER A 97 -6.56 -5.53 -4.89
C SER A 97 -5.51 -4.45 -5.21
N GLY A 98 -5.26 -3.54 -4.27
CA GLY A 98 -4.26 -2.48 -4.39
C GLY A 98 -2.84 -3.02 -4.39
N PHE A 99 -2.53 -3.94 -3.47
CA PHE A 99 -1.18 -4.48 -3.33
C PHE A 99 -0.81 -5.42 -4.48
N VAL A 100 -1.74 -6.25 -4.95
CA VAL A 100 -1.53 -7.10 -6.15
C VAL A 100 -1.14 -6.26 -7.36
N LYS A 101 -1.73 -5.08 -7.55
CA LYS A 101 -1.38 -4.20 -8.68
C LYS A 101 0.05 -3.67 -8.63
N LEU A 102 0.62 -3.56 -7.43
CA LEU A 102 1.95 -3.01 -7.21
C LEU A 102 3.04 -4.07 -7.33
N ILE A 103 2.82 -5.25 -6.72
CA ILE A 103 3.81 -6.34 -6.76
C ILE A 103 3.58 -7.34 -7.91
N GLY A 104 2.43 -7.27 -8.58
CA GLY A 104 2.06 -8.12 -9.71
C GLY A 104 2.60 -7.65 -11.05
N LEU A 105 3.72 -6.94 -11.06
CA LEU A 105 4.42 -6.51 -12.27
C LEU A 105 5.68 -7.37 -12.46
N PRO A 106 6.12 -7.63 -13.71
CA PRO A 106 5.63 -7.06 -14.97
C PRO A 106 4.33 -7.71 -15.47
N VAL A 107 3.56 -6.95 -16.26
CA VAL A 107 2.49 -7.51 -17.11
C VAL A 107 3.05 -7.97 -18.45
N VAL A 108 3.08 -9.28 -18.68
CA VAL A 108 3.68 -9.87 -19.90
C VAL A 108 2.61 -10.33 -20.87
N PHE A 109 1.59 -11.03 -20.37
CA PHE A 109 0.51 -11.57 -21.17
C PHE A 109 -0.58 -10.52 -21.45
N ASP A 110 -1.31 -10.66 -22.56
CA ASP A 110 -2.36 -9.70 -22.93
C ASP A 110 -3.52 -9.70 -21.92
N SER A 111 -3.80 -10.83 -21.28
CA SER A 111 -4.74 -10.94 -20.16
C SER A 111 -4.34 -10.09 -18.95
N ASP A 112 -3.04 -9.94 -18.72
CA ASP A 112 -2.50 -9.17 -17.59
C ASP A 112 -2.49 -7.69 -17.93
N LYS A 113 -2.12 -7.35 -19.18
CA LYS A 113 -2.18 -5.97 -19.68
C LYS A 113 -3.58 -5.38 -19.59
N ALA A 114 -4.63 -6.17 -19.89
CA ALA A 114 -6.02 -5.74 -19.77
C ALA A 114 -6.41 -5.40 -18.32
N LYS A 115 -5.81 -6.06 -17.33
CA LYS A 115 -6.06 -5.83 -15.90
C LYS A 115 -5.12 -4.78 -15.29
N GLY A 116 -3.97 -4.56 -15.93
CA GLY A 116 -2.87 -3.73 -15.43
C GLY A 116 -1.98 -4.43 -14.39
N TYR A 117 -2.17 -5.73 -14.16
CA TYR A 117 -1.37 -6.54 -13.22
C TYR A 117 -1.44 -8.03 -13.57
N SER A 118 -0.48 -8.80 -13.06
CA SER A 118 -0.39 -10.26 -13.19
C SER A 118 -0.44 -10.93 -11.81
N SER A 119 -1.47 -11.76 -11.58
CA SER A 119 -1.54 -12.59 -10.37
C SER A 119 -0.37 -13.56 -10.27
N ASP A 120 0.10 -14.09 -11.41
CA ASP A 120 1.24 -15.01 -11.45
C ASP A 120 2.54 -14.31 -11.04
N SER A 121 2.75 -13.06 -11.48
CA SER A 121 3.88 -12.23 -11.03
C SER A 121 3.78 -11.94 -9.52
N ALA A 122 2.59 -11.67 -8.99
CA ALA A 122 2.40 -11.45 -7.56
C ALA A 122 2.68 -12.72 -6.73
N GLU A 123 2.25 -13.90 -7.20
CA GLU A 123 2.59 -15.17 -6.55
C GLU A 123 4.08 -15.51 -6.68
N ALA A 124 4.72 -15.18 -7.80
CA ALA A 124 6.16 -15.32 -7.97
C ALA A 124 6.94 -14.41 -7.01
N TRP A 125 6.47 -13.17 -6.81
CA TRP A 125 6.99 -12.26 -5.79
C TRP A 125 6.87 -12.88 -4.39
N LEU A 126 5.69 -13.40 -4.03
CA LEU A 126 5.45 -14.05 -2.72
C LEU A 126 6.37 -15.25 -2.49
N ARG A 127 6.56 -16.10 -3.50
CA ARG A 127 7.49 -17.24 -3.42
C ARG A 127 8.94 -16.78 -3.22
N ALA A 128 9.37 -15.75 -3.94
CA ALA A 128 10.72 -15.21 -3.83
C ALA A 128 11.00 -14.56 -2.47
N VAL A 129 10.01 -13.87 -1.89
CA VAL A 129 10.07 -13.36 -0.51
C VAL A 129 10.06 -14.52 0.49
N GLY A 130 9.19 -15.50 0.29
CA GLY A 130 9.06 -16.71 1.11
C GLY A 130 10.35 -17.55 1.18
N ALA A 131 11.14 -17.59 0.11
CA ALA A 131 12.42 -18.30 0.08
C ALA A 131 13.46 -17.77 1.09
N LYS A 132 13.29 -16.54 1.58
CA LYS A 132 14.12 -15.94 2.64
C LYS A 132 13.43 -15.93 4.01
N PHE A 133 12.12 -16.20 4.04
CA PHE A 133 11.32 -16.16 5.25
C PHE A 133 11.30 -17.52 5.94
N SER A 134 12.11 -17.66 7.00
CA SER A 134 12.18 -18.89 7.80
C SER A 134 12.16 -18.58 9.29
N GLY A 135 11.77 -19.56 10.10
CA GLY A 135 11.79 -19.45 11.57
C GLY A 135 10.99 -18.26 12.09
N MET A 136 9.71 -18.18 11.72
CA MET A 136 8.81 -17.13 12.23
C MET A 136 8.82 -17.14 13.76
N GLY A 137 9.28 -16.02 14.32
CA GLY A 137 9.33 -15.78 15.75
C GLY A 137 8.03 -15.13 16.25
N PRO A 138 7.99 -14.74 17.54
CA PRO A 138 6.84 -14.06 18.10
C PRO A 138 6.58 -12.73 17.38
N MET A 139 5.30 -12.41 17.25
CA MET A 139 4.83 -11.12 16.80
C MET A 139 5.06 -10.11 17.94
N ALA A 140 6.05 -9.24 17.76
CA ALA A 140 6.54 -8.31 18.78
C ALA A 140 5.56 -7.16 19.01
N GLU A 141 4.95 -6.65 17.93
CA GLU A 141 3.97 -5.57 17.97
C GLU A 141 2.79 -5.97 17.07
N SER A 142 1.57 -5.73 17.58
CA SER A 142 0.35 -5.91 16.82
C SER A 142 -0.65 -4.85 17.25
N SER A 143 -1.32 -4.23 16.30
CA SER A 143 -2.32 -3.23 16.60
C SER A 143 -3.37 -3.13 15.50
N GLN A 144 -4.63 -3.00 15.91
CA GLN A 144 -5.77 -2.87 15.00
C GLN A 144 -6.45 -1.52 15.19
N ALA A 145 -6.81 -0.88 14.09
CA ALA A 145 -7.62 0.33 14.04
C ALA A 145 -8.76 0.14 13.02
N GLY A 146 -9.94 -0.23 13.52
CA GLY A 146 -11.09 -0.55 12.68
C GLY A 146 -10.80 -1.69 11.71
N ASP A 147 -10.88 -1.40 10.42
CA ASP A 147 -10.70 -2.34 9.30
C ASP A 147 -9.25 -2.39 8.78
N VAL A 148 -8.28 -1.96 9.60
CA VAL A 148 -6.84 -2.04 9.32
C VAL A 148 -6.12 -2.64 10.52
N ALA A 149 -5.21 -3.58 10.26
CA ALA A 149 -4.33 -4.16 11.28
C ALA A 149 -2.89 -4.13 10.80
N VAL A 150 -1.96 -3.83 11.71
CA VAL A 150 -0.53 -3.83 11.43
C VAL A 150 0.19 -4.75 12.41
N PHE A 151 1.21 -5.41 11.90
CA PHE A 151 1.98 -6.40 12.61
C PHE A 151 3.46 -6.20 12.34
N ARG A 152 4.25 -6.33 13.40
CA ARG A 152 5.69 -6.39 13.34
C ARG A 152 6.15 -7.56 14.18
N GLY A 153 7.03 -8.38 13.63
CA GLY A 153 7.59 -9.51 14.36
C GLY A 153 8.94 -9.92 13.81
N ASN A 154 9.53 -10.90 14.45
CA ASN A 154 10.84 -11.39 14.08
C ASN A 154 10.73 -12.67 13.25
N PHE A 155 11.72 -12.91 12.41
CA PHE A 155 11.97 -14.19 11.76
C PHE A 155 13.47 -14.49 11.84
N THR A 156 13.89 -15.70 11.49
CA THR A 156 15.32 -16.02 11.42
C THR A 156 15.98 -15.15 10.34
N GLY A 157 16.79 -14.19 10.78
CA GLY A 157 17.50 -13.27 9.90
C GLY A 157 16.93 -11.85 9.86
N GLY A 158 15.86 -11.52 10.61
CA GLY A 158 15.38 -10.14 10.65
C GLY A 158 14.01 -9.89 11.27
N THR A 159 13.40 -8.79 10.83
CA THR A 159 12.05 -8.33 11.18
C THR A 159 11.14 -8.34 9.95
N TYR A 160 9.89 -8.75 10.12
CA TYR A 160 8.84 -8.56 9.12
C TYR A 160 7.89 -7.43 9.51
N PHE A 161 7.33 -6.78 8.49
CA PHE A 161 6.28 -5.78 8.59
C PHE A 161 5.11 -6.21 7.71
N LEU A 162 3.93 -6.37 8.32
CA LEU A 162 2.73 -6.83 7.63
C LEU A 162 1.58 -5.88 7.93
N ARG A 163 0.86 -5.45 6.88
CA ARG A 163 -0.41 -4.74 7.03
C ARG A 163 -1.53 -5.55 6.42
N MET A 164 -2.60 -5.71 7.17
CA MET A 164 -3.86 -6.32 6.76
C MET A 164 -4.94 -5.23 6.67
N VAL A 165 -5.83 -5.35 5.70
CA VAL A 165 -7.02 -4.51 5.52
C VAL A 165 -8.23 -5.38 5.30
N ARG A 166 -9.41 -4.94 5.75
CA ARG A 166 -10.66 -5.62 5.38
C ARG A 166 -11.08 -5.20 3.97
N GLU A 167 -11.17 -6.15 3.06
CA GLU A 167 -11.74 -5.98 1.72
C GLU A 167 -12.86 -7.00 1.52
N GLY A 168 -14.10 -6.51 1.37
CA GLY A 168 -15.29 -7.36 1.40
C GLY A 168 -15.43 -8.04 2.76
N ASP A 169 -15.69 -9.35 2.77
CA ASP A 169 -15.93 -10.13 3.99
C ASP A 169 -14.64 -10.67 4.63
N GLY A 170 -13.46 -10.39 4.07
CA GLY A 170 -12.19 -10.99 4.50
C GLY A 170 -11.07 -10.00 4.76
N TRP A 171 -10.10 -10.42 5.57
CA TRP A 171 -8.84 -9.71 5.73
C TRP A 171 -7.87 -10.05 4.59
N LYS A 172 -7.26 -9.02 4.02
CA LYS A 172 -6.31 -9.11 2.91
C LYS A 172 -5.02 -8.42 3.26
N VAL A 173 -3.92 -8.94 2.74
CA VAL A 173 -2.59 -8.35 2.91
C VAL A 173 -2.45 -7.16 1.98
N ASP A 174 -2.27 -5.97 2.54
CA ASP A 174 -2.06 -4.72 1.78
C ASP A 174 -0.60 -4.25 1.85
N TRP A 175 0.25 -4.94 2.63
CA TRP A 175 1.69 -4.72 2.67
C TRP A 175 2.42 -5.92 3.26
N LEU A 176 3.56 -6.30 2.67
CA LEU A 176 4.55 -7.16 3.28
C LEU A 176 5.96 -6.64 2.93
N SER A 177 6.81 -6.46 3.94
CA SER A 177 8.25 -6.30 3.74
C SER A 177 9.04 -7.02 4.84
N LEU A 178 10.26 -7.44 4.50
CA LEU A 178 11.22 -8.03 5.43
C LEU A 178 12.46 -7.13 5.48
N SER A 179 13.13 -7.08 6.62
CA SER A 179 14.40 -6.37 6.78
C SER A 179 15.32 -7.13 7.71
N SER A 180 16.57 -7.32 7.31
CA SER A 180 17.62 -7.89 8.15
C SER A 180 18.33 -6.86 9.02
N VAL A 181 18.06 -5.57 8.78
CA VAL A 181 18.65 -4.47 9.55
C VAL A 181 17.87 -4.28 10.84
N ALA A 182 18.60 -4.16 11.95
CA ALA A 182 18.01 -3.87 13.24
C ALA A 182 17.29 -2.52 13.17
N SER A 183 15.98 -2.51 13.41
CA SER A 183 15.16 -1.30 13.38
C SER A 183 14.69 -0.96 14.79
N THR A 184 14.91 0.29 15.21
CA THR A 184 14.24 0.86 16.38
C THR A 184 13.21 1.85 15.89
N SER A 185 11.97 1.72 16.37
CA SER A 185 10.89 2.65 16.07
C SER A 185 10.49 3.34 17.37
N GLY A 186 10.35 4.66 17.33
CA GLY A 186 9.85 5.41 18.47
C GLY A 186 8.39 5.07 18.74
N THR A 187 8.02 4.93 20.01
CA THR A 187 6.61 4.93 20.40
C THR A 187 6.06 6.34 20.23
N VAL A 188 4.92 6.48 19.53
CA VAL A 188 4.20 7.76 19.56
C VAL A 188 3.48 7.84 20.91
N THR A 189 4.06 8.55 21.86
CA THR A 189 3.36 8.98 23.06
C THR A 189 3.26 10.50 23.02
N VAL A 190 2.04 11.02 22.82
CA VAL A 190 1.80 12.47 22.90
C VAL A 190 1.31 12.74 24.31
N GLY A 191 2.20 13.27 25.17
CA GLY A 191 1.83 13.68 26.53
C GLY A 191 1.31 12.55 27.44
N GLY A 192 1.72 11.29 27.22
CA GLY A 192 1.27 10.14 28.01
C GLY A 192 -0.10 9.58 27.62
N VAL A 193 -0.73 10.09 26.56
CA VAL A 193 -1.95 9.55 25.97
C VAL A 193 -1.59 8.48 24.93
N ALA A 194 -2.40 7.41 24.87
CA ALA A 194 -2.26 6.36 23.86
C ALA A 194 -2.25 6.94 22.44
N ALA A 195 -1.39 6.42 21.57
CA ALA A 195 -1.30 6.84 20.18
C ALA A 195 -2.67 6.78 19.49
N THR A 196 -2.99 7.78 18.67
CA THR A 196 -4.12 7.67 17.74
C THR A 196 -3.84 6.56 16.73
N ALA A 197 -4.88 5.99 16.13
CA ALA A 197 -4.70 5.01 15.06
C ALA A 197 -3.85 5.55 13.90
N ASP A 198 -4.06 6.82 13.52
CA ASP A 198 -3.27 7.45 12.45
C ASP A 198 -1.78 7.51 12.84
N ALA A 199 -1.46 7.90 14.07
CA ALA A 199 -0.08 7.92 14.55
C ALA A 199 0.60 6.54 14.51
N MET A 200 -0.14 5.50 14.91
CA MET A 200 0.32 4.11 14.83
C MET A 200 0.57 3.67 13.38
N LEU A 201 -0.39 3.94 12.48
CA LEU A 201 -0.26 3.57 11.06
C LEU A 201 0.87 4.32 10.36
N GLN A 202 1.12 5.58 10.76
CA GLN A 202 2.26 6.37 10.28
C GLN A 202 3.59 5.76 10.72
N VAL A 203 3.75 5.41 12.01
CA VAL A 203 4.97 4.73 12.48
C VAL A 203 5.20 3.44 11.74
N PHE A 204 4.15 2.62 11.57
CA PHE A 204 4.25 1.39 10.80
C PHE A 204 4.76 1.66 9.38
N ALA A 205 4.13 2.58 8.65
CA ALA A 205 4.50 2.89 7.26
C ALA A 205 5.94 3.40 7.16
N ALA A 206 6.34 4.35 8.02
CA ALA A 206 7.69 4.89 8.04
C ALA A 206 8.72 3.77 8.31
N SER A 207 8.51 2.96 9.34
CA SER A 207 9.43 1.89 9.72
C SER A 207 9.49 0.75 8.69
N ALA A 208 8.36 0.36 8.12
CA ALA A 208 8.30 -0.71 7.12
C ALA A 208 9.00 -0.33 5.81
N ILE A 209 8.84 0.93 5.36
CA ILE A 209 9.44 1.43 4.13
C ILE A 209 10.94 1.68 4.33
N VAL A 210 11.32 2.34 5.42
CA VAL A 210 12.74 2.57 5.74
C VAL A 210 13.47 1.24 5.96
N GLY A 211 12.85 0.30 6.67
CA GLY A 211 13.37 -1.05 6.85
C GLY A 211 13.58 -1.76 5.52
N ALA A 212 12.63 -1.64 4.58
CA ALA A 212 12.77 -2.19 3.23
C ALA A 212 13.82 -1.45 2.39
N ILE A 213 14.02 -0.14 2.54
CA ILE A 213 15.10 0.60 1.85
C ILE A 213 16.47 0.15 2.36
N CYS A 214 16.60 -0.03 3.68
CA CYS A 214 17.87 -0.34 4.34
C CYS A 214 18.19 -1.84 4.41
N ASP A 215 17.24 -2.72 4.09
CA ASP A 215 17.44 -4.16 4.11
C ASP A 215 18.70 -4.56 3.33
N LYS A 216 19.40 -5.60 3.81
CA LYS A 216 20.62 -6.10 3.18
C LYS A 216 20.37 -7.38 2.40
N ASP A 217 19.57 -8.27 2.95
CA ASP A 217 19.49 -9.66 2.51
C ASP A 217 18.20 -10.41 2.92
N ALA A 218 17.27 -9.78 3.65
CA ALA A 218 16.00 -10.41 4.00
C ALA A 218 15.07 -10.54 2.80
N MET A 219 15.18 -9.67 1.79
CA MET A 219 14.46 -9.78 0.52
C MET A 219 15.42 -9.77 -0.66
N PRO A 220 15.14 -10.55 -1.73
CA PRO A 220 15.83 -10.34 -2.98
C PRO A 220 15.63 -8.91 -3.47
N HIS A 221 16.69 -8.31 -4.01
CA HIS A 221 16.74 -6.87 -4.34
C HIS A 221 15.55 -6.38 -5.17
N ASP A 222 15.16 -7.13 -6.21
CA ASP A 222 14.05 -6.73 -7.08
C ASP A 222 12.69 -6.78 -6.37
N GLN A 223 12.50 -7.73 -5.45
CA GLN A 223 11.26 -7.83 -4.67
C GLN A 223 11.15 -6.72 -3.64
N ARG A 224 12.29 -6.32 -3.09
CA ARG A 224 12.41 -5.16 -2.21
C ARG A 224 12.09 -3.86 -2.93
N ILE A 225 12.52 -3.68 -4.19
CA ILE A 225 12.16 -2.53 -5.01
C ILE A 225 10.64 -2.44 -5.18
N ALA A 226 9.96 -3.55 -5.48
CA ALA A 226 8.50 -3.56 -5.62
C ALA A 226 7.79 -3.22 -4.30
N ALA A 227 8.26 -3.75 -3.16
CA ALA A 227 7.73 -3.38 -1.84
C ALA A 227 7.92 -1.88 -1.58
N VAL A 228 9.14 -1.35 -1.73
CA VAL A 228 9.40 0.08 -1.52
C VAL A 228 8.53 0.94 -2.43
N ALA A 229 8.45 0.60 -3.72
CA ALA A 229 7.60 1.30 -4.68
C ALA A 229 6.14 1.40 -4.21
N ALA A 230 5.59 0.31 -3.66
CA ALA A 230 4.22 0.30 -3.14
C ALA A 230 3.99 1.32 -2.00
N GLY A 231 5.06 1.70 -1.28
CA GLY A 231 5.00 2.59 -0.12
C GLY A 231 5.31 4.05 -0.46
N LEU A 232 5.76 4.33 -1.67
CA LEU A 232 6.00 5.69 -2.13
C LEU A 232 4.73 6.25 -2.80
N THR A 233 4.55 7.57 -2.71
CA THR A 233 3.57 8.25 -3.57
C THR A 233 3.94 8.08 -5.06
N PRO A 234 2.96 8.06 -5.98
CA PRO A 234 3.27 8.02 -7.42
C PRO A 234 4.18 9.17 -7.88
N ALA A 235 4.00 10.36 -7.30
CA ALA A 235 4.84 11.53 -7.58
C ALA A 235 6.30 11.28 -7.16
N LEU A 236 6.53 10.78 -5.95
CA LEU A 236 7.88 10.47 -5.47
C LEU A 236 8.52 9.36 -6.31
N ARG A 237 7.80 8.25 -6.56
CA ARG A 237 8.28 7.15 -7.42
C ARG A 237 8.81 7.66 -8.75
N LYS A 238 8.00 8.48 -9.44
CA LYS A 238 8.36 9.03 -10.74
C LYS A 238 9.52 10.02 -10.67
N SER A 239 9.59 10.82 -9.61
CA SER A 239 10.70 11.76 -9.40
C SER A 239 12.04 11.05 -9.13
N TRP A 240 12.00 9.92 -8.43
CA TRP A 240 13.18 9.10 -8.14
C TRP A 240 13.60 8.23 -9.32
N ALA A 241 12.62 7.72 -10.05
CA ALA A 241 12.80 6.67 -11.02
C ALA A 241 11.83 6.85 -12.18
N THR A 242 12.09 7.81 -13.06
CA THR A 242 11.25 8.04 -14.24
C THR A 242 11.25 6.79 -15.14
N PRO A 243 10.08 6.24 -15.51
CA PRO A 243 10.03 5.00 -16.28
C PRO A 243 10.51 5.20 -17.71
N PHE A 244 11.32 4.25 -18.22
CA PHE A 244 11.59 4.14 -19.64
C PHE A 244 10.38 3.54 -20.38
N ASP A 245 10.35 3.62 -21.71
CA ASP A 245 9.22 3.06 -22.48
C ASP A 245 9.09 1.54 -22.31
N GLY A 246 10.21 0.83 -22.13
CA GLY A 246 10.20 -0.60 -21.80
C GLY A 246 9.61 -0.92 -20.42
N ASP A 247 9.73 0.00 -19.45
CA ASP A 247 9.14 -0.14 -18.12
C ASP A 247 7.62 0.06 -18.21
N LYS A 248 7.18 1.11 -18.92
CA LYS A 248 5.75 1.38 -19.16
C LYS A 248 5.06 0.23 -19.90
N ALA A 249 5.74 -0.35 -20.89
CA ALA A 249 5.23 -1.51 -21.63
C ALA A 249 5.00 -2.75 -20.73
N LYS A 250 5.67 -2.80 -19.59
CA LYS A 250 5.52 -3.84 -18.55
C LYS A 250 4.58 -3.43 -17.40
N GLY A 251 3.94 -2.27 -17.52
CA GLY A 251 2.96 -1.76 -16.55
C GLY A 251 3.54 -0.91 -15.42
N TYR A 252 4.85 -0.65 -15.40
CA TYR A 252 5.45 0.18 -14.34
C TYR A 252 5.20 1.68 -14.58
N ASP A 253 4.90 2.40 -13.51
CA ASP A 253 4.90 3.88 -13.48
C ASP A 253 6.25 4.47 -13.01
N TYR A 254 7.25 3.60 -12.80
CA TYR A 254 8.62 3.92 -12.41
C TYR A 254 9.63 3.01 -13.11
N SER A 255 10.91 3.37 -13.10
CA SER A 255 11.99 2.48 -13.55
C SER A 255 12.54 1.65 -12.37
N PRO A 256 12.36 0.31 -12.33
CA PRO A 256 12.85 -0.50 -11.21
C PRO A 256 14.36 -0.35 -10.97
N GLY A 257 15.15 -0.25 -12.04
CA GLY A 257 16.60 -0.05 -11.95
C GLY A 257 16.97 1.28 -11.30
N GLN A 258 16.35 2.39 -11.72
CA GLN A 258 16.62 3.70 -11.11
C GLN A 258 16.15 3.77 -9.66
N LEU A 259 15.01 3.15 -9.35
CA LEU A 259 14.51 3.10 -7.97
C LEU A 259 15.47 2.32 -7.06
N GLY A 260 16.02 1.20 -7.55
CA GLY A 260 17.07 0.46 -6.86
C GLY A 260 18.31 1.31 -6.56
N LEU A 261 18.76 2.13 -7.51
CA LEU A 261 19.89 3.06 -7.28
C LEU A 261 19.57 4.09 -6.19
N LYS A 262 18.37 4.68 -6.22
CA LYS A 262 17.93 5.65 -5.20
C LYS A 262 17.81 5.04 -3.81
N MET A 263 17.28 3.82 -3.72
CA MET A 263 17.30 3.06 -2.47
C MET A 263 18.73 2.82 -1.99
N GLY A 264 19.64 2.51 -2.92
CA GLY A 264 21.06 2.31 -2.64
C GLY A 264 21.76 3.54 -2.06
N GLU A 265 21.43 4.75 -2.53
CA GLU A 265 21.97 6.02 -1.98
C GLU A 265 21.65 6.19 -0.48
N ILE A 266 20.48 5.70 -0.04
CA ILE A 266 19.98 5.82 1.33
C ILE A 266 20.44 4.64 2.19
N GLY A 267 20.12 3.42 1.76
CA GLY A 267 20.20 2.22 2.60
C GLY A 267 21.48 1.41 2.50
N THR A 268 22.32 1.61 1.47
CA THR A 268 23.52 0.77 1.30
C THR A 268 24.47 0.91 2.50
N GLY A 269 24.88 -0.24 3.03
CA GLY A 269 25.79 -0.31 4.16
C GLY A 269 25.13 -0.11 5.52
N ALA A 270 23.79 0.00 5.59
CA ALA A 270 23.07 0.06 6.86
C ALA A 270 23.36 -1.18 7.73
N GLU A 271 23.52 -0.93 9.02
CA GLU A 271 23.65 -1.94 10.09
C GLU A 271 22.51 -1.82 11.10
N SER A 272 22.05 -0.59 11.34
CA SER A 272 20.81 -0.33 12.08
C SER A 272 20.12 0.92 11.54
N VAL A 273 18.82 1.01 11.82
CA VAL A 273 18.01 2.18 11.50
C VAL A 273 17.14 2.58 12.69
N SER A 274 17.00 3.88 12.89
CA SER A 274 16.09 4.47 13.87
C SER A 274 15.07 5.34 13.16
N VAL A 275 13.79 5.17 13.48
CA VAL A 275 12.69 5.96 12.93
C VAL A 275 11.92 6.57 14.10
N LEU A 276 12.00 7.89 14.23
CA LEU A 276 11.41 8.64 15.34
C LEU A 276 10.44 9.71 14.83
N PRO A 277 9.26 9.88 15.45
CA PRO A 277 8.38 11.00 15.12
C PRO A 277 9.10 12.35 15.28
N ALA A 278 8.92 13.25 14.32
CA ALA A 278 9.51 14.59 14.31
C ALA A 278 8.48 15.71 14.06
N GLY A 279 7.20 15.36 13.94
CA GLY A 279 6.09 16.28 13.72
C GLY A 279 4.90 15.55 13.09
N ASP A 280 3.88 16.31 12.69
CA ASP A 280 2.70 15.74 12.04
C ASP A 280 3.10 15.04 10.74
N SER A 281 2.86 13.72 10.70
CA SER A 281 3.21 12.86 9.54
C SER A 281 4.69 12.93 9.12
N THR A 282 5.58 13.38 9.99
CA THR A 282 7.01 13.59 9.69
C THR A 282 7.87 12.79 10.66
N PHE A 283 8.91 12.16 10.15
CA PHE A 283 9.79 11.27 10.90
C PHE A 283 11.26 11.64 10.66
N LYS A 284 12.04 11.65 11.74
CA LYS A 284 13.49 11.62 11.65
C LYS A 284 13.94 10.18 11.49
N VAL A 285 14.68 9.93 10.43
CA VAL A 285 15.28 8.64 10.11
C VAL A 285 16.79 8.76 10.32
N GLU A 286 17.38 7.88 11.11
CA GLU A 286 18.82 7.79 11.29
C GLU A 286 19.30 6.41 10.82
N VAL A 287 20.10 6.38 9.76
CA VAL A 287 20.74 5.17 9.23
C VAL A 287 22.16 5.11 9.77
N THR A 288 22.46 4.09 10.58
CA THR A 288 23.82 3.82 11.05
C THR A 288 24.47 2.83 10.09
N LYS A 289 25.64 3.20 9.58
CA LYS A 289 26.48 2.41 8.66
C LYS A 289 27.66 1.80 9.40
N SER A 290 28.39 0.92 8.71
CA SER A 290 29.61 0.32 9.22
C SER A 290 30.61 1.36 9.75
N GLY A 291 31.24 1.03 10.87
CA GLY A 291 32.13 1.94 11.59
C GLY A 291 31.39 3.03 12.39
N GLY A 292 30.06 2.94 12.51
CA GLY A 292 29.25 3.85 13.34
C GLY A 292 28.91 5.20 12.69
N ALA A 293 29.22 5.38 11.40
CA ALA A 293 28.85 6.59 10.67
C ALA A 293 27.33 6.69 10.54
N LYS A 294 26.78 7.90 10.73
CA LYS A 294 25.32 8.13 10.72
C LYS A 294 24.92 9.05 9.58
N ALA A 295 23.88 8.66 8.85
CA ALA A 295 23.17 9.52 7.92
C ALA A 295 21.77 9.81 8.50
N THR A 296 21.38 11.08 8.54
CA THR A 296 20.04 11.49 8.97
C THR A 296 19.22 11.88 7.76
N TYR A 297 17.93 11.56 7.81
CA TYR A 297 16.94 11.99 6.84
C TYR A 297 15.66 12.44 7.54
N THR A 298 14.93 13.34 6.91
CA THR A 298 13.54 13.65 7.21
C THR A 298 12.67 12.91 6.21
N LEU A 299 11.75 12.09 6.73
CA LEU A 299 10.76 11.36 5.97
C LEU A 299 9.39 11.99 6.22
N LYS A 300 8.68 12.36 5.15
CA LYS A 300 7.32 12.89 5.23
C LYS A 300 6.32 11.90 4.64
N LEU A 301 5.24 11.66 5.38
CA LEU A 301 4.12 10.82 4.97
C LEU A 301 2.91 11.66 4.58
N VAL A 302 2.10 11.10 3.69
CA VAL A 302 0.77 11.60 3.32
C VAL A 302 -0.23 10.45 3.30
N LYS A 303 -1.52 10.77 3.49
CA LYS A 303 -2.58 9.75 3.37
C LYS A 303 -2.64 9.23 1.94
N GLY A 304 -2.70 7.91 1.81
CA GLY A 304 -2.94 7.21 0.55
C GLY A 304 -4.42 7.15 0.18
N ALA A 305 -4.72 6.46 -0.91
CA ALA A 305 -6.10 6.27 -1.37
C ALA A 305 -6.81 5.12 -0.64
N SER A 306 -6.07 4.13 -0.15
CA SER A 306 -6.63 3.00 0.59
C SER A 306 -6.84 3.31 2.07
N LEU A 307 -7.76 2.59 2.71
CA LEU A 307 -8.11 2.78 4.11
C LEU A 307 -6.89 2.67 5.03
N GLY A 308 -6.64 3.72 5.83
CA GLY A 308 -5.51 3.78 6.76
C GLY A 308 -4.12 3.69 6.10
N GLN A 309 -4.03 3.90 4.79
CA GLN A 309 -2.76 3.88 4.07
C GLN A 309 -2.01 5.19 4.28
N TRP A 310 -0.72 5.09 4.56
CA TRP A 310 0.23 6.20 4.58
C TRP A 310 1.35 5.91 3.59
N LEU A 311 1.65 6.89 2.73
CA LEU A 311 2.66 6.80 1.68
C LEU A 311 3.74 7.83 1.92
N VAL A 312 4.97 7.50 1.54
CA VAL A 312 6.10 8.44 1.59
C VAL A 312 5.98 9.46 0.47
N GLU A 313 5.86 10.72 0.86
CA GLU A 313 5.85 11.88 -0.02
C GLU A 313 7.27 12.35 -0.33
N SER A 314 8.16 12.34 0.66
CA SER A 314 9.55 12.73 0.49
C SER A 314 10.47 12.07 1.52
N ILE A 315 11.74 11.91 1.12
CA ILE A 315 12.87 11.60 2.00
C ILE A 315 13.99 12.57 1.62
N SER A 316 14.43 13.40 2.55
CA SER A 316 15.49 14.40 2.35
C SER A 316 16.54 14.34 3.46
N PRO A 317 17.82 14.64 3.21
CA PRO A 317 18.83 14.77 4.27
C PRO A 317 18.48 15.82 5.33
#